data_AF-A0A8D0KVW1-F1
#
_entry.id   AF-A0A8D0KVW1-F1
#
_cell.length_a   1.000
_cell.length_b   1.000
_cell.length_c   1.000
_cell.angle_alpha   90.00
_cell.angle_beta   90.00
_cell.angle_gamma   90.00
#
_symmetry.space_group_name_H-M   'P 1'
#
loop_
_entity.id
_entity.type
_entity.pdbx_description
1 polymer ?
#
loop_
_entity_poly.entity_id
_entity_poly.type
_entity_poly.pdbx_seq_one_letter_code
_entity_poly.pdbx_strand_id
1 'polypeptide(L)'
;MIKALQPQTPGSQTFTMCPYFGIHALLIMTVTLSPATATAQSEEDATGEVVYPPLWDLAPENLLDFLVKNNKIIINAWNYQERLGVYKNLLNSSAKYFTAFGSQNFGNILWGLPLQHGWQFRTGRLADPSHVTSCGYEGEDLLCISVRSWWSCMNYYLAVIPFLGAVEAGLFGQLQYEIEILPPEERRADFCYSVADCWSRIPKLMDDWKAYFEVNNFFFFIVSMSPATSSFKLDHGISIISYTFILISFSLKYLSDPEANFGEAWADAVDFIAATHFSTDLLTTNNFQAFLPQRMLVEGDVLPSISDFSPQQNRVLLSMRALHKANQLTGRSLTYNVLFSFSIPFSI
;
A
#
# COMPACT_ATOMS: atom_id res chain seq x y z
N MET A 1 -55.83 10.80 -34.43
CA MET A 1 -56.24 11.62 -33.26
C MET A 1 -56.58 10.64 -32.13
N ILE A 2 -55.62 10.13 -31.38
CA ILE A 2 -54.86 10.72 -30.25
C ILE A 2 -55.77 11.26 -29.12
N LYS A 3 -55.76 10.53 -28.00
CA LYS A 3 -55.71 11.01 -26.60
C LYS A 3 -55.36 9.76 -25.74
N ALA A 4 -54.09 9.49 -25.48
CA ALA A 4 -53.33 9.96 -24.32
C ALA A 4 -53.98 9.58 -22.98
N LEU A 5 -53.59 8.42 -22.43
CA LEU A 5 -53.77 8.04 -21.02
C LEU A 5 -52.41 8.23 -20.33
N GLN A 6 -52.32 9.21 -19.44
CA GLN A 6 -51.16 9.43 -18.57
C GLN A 6 -51.13 8.37 -17.45
N PRO A 7 -49.94 7.89 -17.06
CA PRO A 7 -49.77 6.98 -15.93
C PRO A 7 -49.80 7.73 -14.58
N GLN A 8 -50.49 7.14 -13.60
CA GLN A 8 -50.47 7.56 -12.21
C GLN A 8 -49.14 7.13 -11.55
N THR A 9 -48.42 8.10 -10.99
CA THR A 9 -47.27 7.92 -10.09
C THR A 9 -47.69 7.39 -8.72
N PRO A 10 -46.98 6.39 -8.16
CA PRO A 10 -46.92 6.19 -6.72
C PRO A 10 -45.55 6.59 -6.14
N GLY A 11 -45.61 7.51 -5.18
CA GLY A 11 -44.85 7.49 -3.92
C GLY A 11 -43.32 7.42 -3.98
N SER A 12 -42.69 8.59 -3.83
CA SER A 12 -41.33 8.73 -3.29
C SER A 12 -41.26 8.12 -1.89
N GLN A 13 -40.69 6.91 -1.76
CA GLN A 13 -40.13 6.44 -0.50
C GLN A 13 -38.64 6.77 -0.48
N THR A 14 -38.31 7.87 0.19
CA THR A 14 -36.96 8.17 0.63
C THR A 14 -36.56 7.14 1.68
N PHE A 15 -35.73 6.16 1.30
CA PHE A 15 -35.01 5.32 2.25
C PHE A 15 -34.03 6.22 3.02
N THR A 16 -34.48 6.71 4.17
CA THR A 16 -33.63 7.41 5.12
C THR A 16 -32.83 6.33 5.86
N MET A 17 -31.70 5.91 5.26
CA MET A 17 -30.81 4.93 5.88
C MET A 17 -30.02 5.60 7.02
N CYS A 18 -30.06 4.95 8.18
CA CYS A 18 -29.57 5.48 9.45
C CYS A 18 -28.03 5.74 9.40
N PRO A 19 -27.55 6.98 9.60
CA PRO A 19 -26.12 7.32 9.58
C PRO A 19 -25.30 6.67 10.70
N TYR A 20 -25.95 6.00 11.66
CA TYR A 20 -25.30 5.39 12.82
C TYR A 20 -24.43 4.17 12.50
N PHE A 21 -24.74 3.40 11.44
CA PHE A 21 -23.95 2.20 11.11
C PHE A 21 -22.57 2.53 10.52
N GLY A 22 -22.48 3.57 9.68
CA GLY A 22 -21.20 4.02 9.11
C GLY A 22 -20.27 4.63 10.16
N ILE A 23 -20.85 5.36 11.12
CA ILE A 23 -20.12 5.97 12.24
C ILE A 23 -19.57 4.89 13.18
N HIS A 24 -20.30 3.80 13.44
CA HIS A 24 -19.80 2.70 14.27
C HIS A 24 -18.68 1.89 13.60
N ALA A 25 -18.72 1.66 12.28
CA ALA A 25 -17.61 1.02 11.57
C ALA A 25 -16.35 1.91 11.55
N LEU A 26 -16.53 3.22 11.37
CA LEU A 26 -15.45 4.22 11.49
C LEU A 26 -14.88 4.26 12.92
N LEU A 27 -15.74 4.24 13.94
CA LEU A 27 -15.32 4.23 15.35
C LEU A 27 -14.61 2.92 15.76
N ILE A 28 -15.04 1.77 15.24
CA ILE A 28 -14.36 0.50 15.51
C ILE A 28 -12.98 0.51 14.86
N MET A 29 -12.87 0.99 13.61
CA MET A 29 -11.57 1.12 12.94
C MET A 29 -10.67 2.16 13.61
N THR A 30 -11.17 3.34 13.99
CA THR A 30 -10.36 4.31 14.73
C THR A 30 -10.00 3.82 16.11
N VAL A 31 -10.81 2.98 16.78
CA VAL A 31 -10.43 2.39 18.09
C VAL A 31 -9.46 1.23 17.91
N THR A 32 -9.57 0.39 16.88
CA THR A 32 -8.62 -0.71 16.63
C THR A 32 -7.32 -0.27 15.96
N LEU A 33 -7.32 0.87 15.25
CA LEU A 33 -6.18 1.43 14.53
C LEU A 33 -5.66 2.73 15.15
N SER A 34 -6.23 3.19 16.27
CA SER A 34 -5.73 4.39 16.95
C SER A 34 -4.29 4.14 17.42
N PRO A 35 -3.40 5.13 17.25
CA PRO A 35 -2.05 5.08 17.79
C PRO A 35 -2.05 4.73 19.29
N ALA A 36 -3.03 5.25 20.04
CA ALA A 36 -3.19 5.03 21.48
C ALA A 36 -3.52 3.59 21.87
N THR A 37 -4.33 2.89 21.08
CA THR A 37 -4.67 1.48 21.31
C THR A 37 -3.52 0.57 20.86
N ALA A 38 -2.83 0.95 19.77
CA ALA A 38 -1.61 0.28 19.32
C ALA A 38 -0.45 0.44 20.33
N THR A 39 -0.30 1.60 20.98
CA THR A 39 0.70 1.82 22.05
C THR A 39 0.31 1.13 23.35
N ALA A 40 -0.96 1.17 23.76
CA ALA A 40 -1.41 0.48 24.98
C ALA A 40 -1.29 -1.05 24.87
N GLN A 41 -1.49 -1.63 23.67
CA GLN A 41 -1.23 -3.06 23.42
C GLN A 41 0.26 -3.37 23.26
N SER A 42 1.09 -2.38 22.88
CA SER A 42 2.54 -2.58 22.73
C SER A 42 3.27 -2.80 24.05
N GLU A 43 2.76 -2.28 25.17
CA GLU A 43 3.37 -2.49 26.49
C GLU A 43 3.09 -3.88 27.08
N GLU A 44 2.00 -4.54 26.67
CA GLU A 44 1.57 -5.82 27.24
C GLU A 44 2.13 -7.06 26.49
N ASP A 45 2.61 -6.90 25.25
CA ASP A 45 3.12 -7.99 24.38
C ASP A 45 4.59 -7.76 23.90
N ALA A 46 5.32 -6.82 24.50
CA ALA A 46 6.71 -6.49 24.14
C ALA A 46 7.74 -7.55 24.59
N THR A 47 7.67 -8.73 24.00
CA THR A 47 8.86 -9.55 23.68
C THR A 47 9.11 -9.63 22.17
N GLY A 48 8.40 -8.85 21.35
CA GLY A 48 8.44 -8.89 19.89
C GLY A 48 9.83 -8.57 19.33
N GLU A 49 10.52 -9.59 18.84
CA GLU A 49 11.76 -9.48 18.08
C GLU A 49 11.54 -8.57 16.86
N VAL A 50 12.49 -7.70 16.53
CA VAL A 50 12.39 -6.82 15.36
C VAL A 50 12.40 -7.68 14.10
N VAL A 51 11.24 -7.83 13.45
CA VAL A 51 11.11 -8.68 12.26
C VAL A 51 11.35 -7.86 11.00
N TYR A 52 12.44 -8.16 10.30
CA TYR A 52 12.68 -7.64 8.96
C TYR A 52 11.90 -8.44 7.90
N PRO A 53 11.72 -7.89 6.68
CA PRO A 53 11.25 -8.67 5.55
C PRO A 53 12.16 -9.91 5.32
N PRO A 54 11.62 -11.03 4.81
CA PRO A 54 12.43 -12.18 4.45
C PRO A 54 13.60 -11.79 3.54
N LEU A 55 14.76 -12.43 3.75
CA LEU A 55 15.98 -12.20 2.95
C LEU A 55 16.50 -10.75 3.02
N TRP A 56 16.13 -9.97 4.03
CA TRP A 56 16.56 -8.58 4.20
C TRP A 56 18.08 -8.41 4.11
N ASP A 57 18.85 -9.25 4.77
CA ASP A 57 20.32 -9.18 4.78
C ASP A 57 20.96 -9.56 3.43
N LEU A 58 20.21 -10.26 2.57
CA LEU A 58 20.67 -10.64 1.23
C LEU A 58 20.26 -9.61 0.16
N ALA A 59 19.29 -8.74 0.45
CA ALA A 59 18.84 -7.72 -0.48
C ALA A 59 19.93 -6.67 -0.75
N PRO A 60 20.12 -6.22 -2.01
CA PRO A 60 21.06 -5.15 -2.36
C PRO A 60 20.92 -3.92 -1.45
N GLU A 61 22.01 -3.48 -0.84
CA GLU A 61 22.01 -2.36 0.11
C GLU A 61 22.37 -1.03 -0.56
N ASN A 62 23.09 -1.12 -1.68
CA ASN A 62 23.57 -0.01 -2.49
C ASN A 62 23.22 -0.23 -3.96
N LEU A 63 23.13 0.87 -4.73
CA LEU A 63 22.79 0.80 -6.16
C LEU A 63 23.82 0.01 -6.99
N LEU A 64 25.07 -0.04 -6.53
CA LEU A 64 26.14 -0.79 -7.19
C LEU A 64 26.16 -2.28 -6.85
N ASP A 65 25.35 -2.71 -5.89
CA ASP A 65 25.18 -4.14 -5.55
C ASP A 65 24.28 -4.85 -6.58
N PHE A 66 23.51 -4.10 -7.37
CA PHE A 66 22.77 -4.60 -8.52
C PHE A 66 23.70 -4.88 -9.70
N LEU A 67 23.20 -5.67 -10.67
CA LEU A 67 23.96 -5.98 -11.87
C LEU A 67 24.24 -4.72 -12.70
N VAL A 68 25.52 -4.41 -12.90
CA VAL A 68 25.95 -3.36 -13.85
C VAL A 68 26.28 -3.99 -15.20
N LYS A 69 25.57 -3.57 -16.25
CA LYS A 69 25.78 -4.03 -17.63
C LYS A 69 25.59 -2.89 -18.62
N ASN A 70 26.48 -2.77 -19.60
CA ASN A 70 26.41 -1.74 -20.65
C ASN A 70 26.24 -0.30 -20.10
N ASN A 71 27.00 0.04 -19.05
CA ASN A 71 26.96 1.35 -18.38
C ASN A 71 25.60 1.68 -17.72
N LYS A 72 24.84 0.65 -17.34
CA LYS A 72 23.56 0.77 -16.66
C LYS A 72 23.50 -0.15 -15.45
N ILE A 73 22.83 0.30 -14.41
CA ILE A 73 22.37 -0.53 -13.29
C ILE A 73 21.06 -1.19 -13.70
N ILE A 74 21.06 -2.51 -13.77
CA ILE A 74 19.92 -3.33 -14.19
C ILE A 74 19.22 -3.85 -12.95
N ILE A 75 17.92 -3.56 -12.82
CA ILE A 75 17.09 -4.01 -11.70
C ILE A 75 15.94 -4.86 -12.22
N ASN A 76 15.89 -6.12 -11.83
CA ASN A 76 14.75 -6.99 -12.06
C ASN A 76 13.70 -6.80 -10.98
N ALA A 77 12.77 -5.87 -11.20
CA ALA A 77 11.65 -5.67 -10.28
C ALA A 77 10.71 -6.88 -10.20
N TRP A 78 10.85 -7.91 -11.02
CA TRP A 78 10.08 -9.17 -10.93
C TRP A 78 10.82 -10.27 -10.16
N ASN A 79 11.93 -9.92 -9.52
CA ASN A 79 12.60 -10.75 -8.52
C ASN A 79 12.39 -10.15 -7.12
N TYR A 80 12.02 -10.99 -6.16
CA TYR A 80 11.74 -10.59 -4.78
C TYR A 80 12.92 -9.87 -4.10
N GLN A 81 14.12 -10.43 -4.18
CA GLN A 81 15.29 -9.89 -3.51
C GLN A 81 15.74 -8.57 -4.14
N GLU A 82 15.67 -8.45 -5.47
CA GLU A 82 16.00 -7.20 -6.16
C GLU A 82 14.96 -6.10 -5.90
N ARG A 83 13.65 -6.43 -5.88
CA ARG A 83 12.60 -5.48 -5.48
C ARG A 83 12.72 -5.08 -4.01
N LEU A 84 13.14 -5.99 -3.13
CA LEU A 84 13.45 -5.65 -1.75
C LEU A 84 14.65 -4.71 -1.65
N GLY A 85 15.67 -4.90 -2.49
CA GLY A 85 16.83 -4.00 -2.61
C GLY A 85 16.45 -2.58 -3.02
N VAL A 86 15.44 -2.42 -3.89
CA VAL A 86 14.89 -1.11 -4.26
C VAL A 86 14.39 -0.35 -3.02
N TYR A 87 13.63 -1.01 -2.15
CA TYR A 87 13.18 -0.42 -0.89
C TYR A 87 14.31 -0.13 0.09
N LYS A 88 15.28 -1.06 0.20
CA LYS A 88 16.43 -0.92 1.09
C LYS A 88 17.30 0.28 0.72
N ASN A 89 17.50 0.52 -0.58
CA ASN A 89 18.21 1.70 -1.07
C ASN A 89 17.48 3.01 -0.72
N LEU A 90 16.14 3.04 -0.81
CA LEU A 90 15.34 4.20 -0.39
C LEU A 90 15.49 4.47 1.12
N LEU A 91 15.37 3.42 1.95
CA LEU A 91 15.55 3.52 3.40
C LEU A 91 16.95 4.03 3.76
N ASN A 92 17.99 3.46 3.17
CA ASN A 92 19.38 3.83 3.45
C ASN A 92 19.65 5.29 3.07
N SER A 93 19.20 5.72 1.89
CA SER A 93 19.48 7.07 1.37
C SER A 93 18.66 8.16 2.07
N SER A 94 17.49 7.80 2.60
CA SER A 94 16.63 8.71 3.38
C SER A 94 16.94 8.73 4.87
N ALA A 95 17.79 7.83 5.38
CA ALA A 95 18.03 7.66 6.81
C ALA A 95 18.46 8.94 7.54
N LYS A 96 19.21 9.81 6.85
CA LYS A 96 19.64 11.12 7.37
C LYS A 96 18.47 12.02 7.81
N TYR A 97 17.28 11.85 7.23
CA TYR A 97 16.08 12.62 7.55
C TYR A 97 15.33 12.09 8.78
N PHE A 98 15.60 10.85 9.19
CA PHE A 98 14.87 10.16 10.27
C PHE A 98 15.68 9.95 11.54
N THR A 99 16.86 10.57 11.64
CA THR A 99 17.79 10.42 12.77
C THR A 99 17.20 10.82 14.13
N ALA A 100 16.21 11.72 14.17
CA ALA A 100 15.53 12.11 15.41
C ALA A 100 14.42 11.14 15.85
N PHE A 101 14.01 10.19 14.99
CA PHE A 101 12.85 9.33 15.21
C PHE A 101 13.23 7.90 15.60
N GLY A 102 14.49 7.69 16.02
CA GLY A 102 14.97 6.41 16.54
C GLY A 102 16.37 6.07 16.08
N SER A 103 16.98 5.08 16.73
CA SER A 103 18.25 4.51 16.28
C SER A 103 18.04 3.61 15.05
N GLN A 104 19.11 3.37 14.29
CA GLN A 104 19.14 2.35 13.23
C GLN A 104 18.05 2.53 12.15
N ASN A 105 17.62 3.78 11.91
CA ASN A 105 16.62 4.12 10.90
C ASN A 105 15.20 3.54 11.17
N PHE A 106 14.89 3.08 12.39
CA PHE A 106 13.61 2.41 12.68
C PHE A 106 12.39 3.33 12.55
N GLY A 107 12.55 4.62 12.86
CA GLY A 107 11.50 5.64 12.69
C GLY A 107 11.26 6.10 11.25
N ASN A 108 11.91 5.47 10.27
CA ASN A 108 11.71 5.81 8.87
C ASN A 108 10.35 5.32 8.37
N ILE A 109 9.47 6.26 8.01
CA ILE A 109 8.11 5.93 7.56
C ILE A 109 8.08 5.14 6.24
N LEU A 110 9.20 5.02 5.52
CA LEU A 110 9.27 4.18 4.33
C LEU A 110 9.28 2.68 4.66
N TRP A 111 9.42 2.26 5.92
CA TRP A 111 9.37 0.85 6.33
C TRP A 111 8.06 0.14 5.98
N GLY A 112 6.96 0.88 5.89
CA GLY A 112 5.66 0.35 5.45
C GLY A 112 5.73 -0.45 4.16
N LEU A 113 6.51 0.03 3.18
CA LEU A 113 6.59 -0.56 1.84
C LEU A 113 7.32 -1.92 1.82
N PRO A 114 8.57 -2.06 2.30
CA PRO A 114 9.27 -3.35 2.32
C PRO A 114 8.63 -4.36 3.28
N LEU A 115 8.01 -3.92 4.38
CA LEU A 115 7.31 -4.84 5.29
C LEU A 115 6.07 -5.43 4.64
N GLN A 116 5.25 -4.61 3.96
CA GLN A 116 4.13 -5.09 3.17
C GLN A 116 4.59 -6.05 2.06
N HIS A 117 5.70 -5.74 1.38
CA HIS A 117 6.30 -6.62 0.38
C HIS A 117 6.71 -7.98 0.99
N GLY A 118 7.33 -7.97 2.17
CA GLY A 118 7.69 -9.18 2.91
C GLY A 118 6.48 -10.01 3.36
N TRP A 119 5.40 -9.36 3.81
CA TRP A 119 4.13 -10.05 4.10
C TRP A 119 3.54 -10.68 2.84
N GLN A 120 3.54 -9.99 1.70
CA GLN A 120 3.05 -10.55 0.44
C GLN A 120 3.87 -11.78 0.02
N PHE A 121 5.19 -11.76 0.20
CA PHE A 121 6.06 -12.89 -0.08
C PHE A 121 5.75 -14.09 0.81
N ARG A 122 5.77 -13.92 2.14
CA ARG A 122 5.54 -15.02 3.10
C ARG A 122 4.15 -15.66 2.97
N THR A 123 3.17 -14.92 2.50
CA THR A 123 1.79 -15.40 2.39
C THR A 123 1.44 -15.97 1.01
N GLY A 124 2.42 -16.07 0.11
CA GLY A 124 2.24 -16.60 -1.25
C GLY A 124 1.56 -15.63 -2.21
N ARG A 125 1.31 -14.39 -1.81
CA ARG A 125 0.60 -13.39 -2.62
C ARG A 125 1.41 -12.91 -3.82
N LEU A 126 2.73 -13.09 -3.84
CA LEU A 126 3.55 -12.71 -4.99
C LEU A 126 3.63 -13.79 -6.08
N ALA A 127 3.23 -15.03 -5.78
CA ALA A 127 3.27 -16.17 -6.70
C ALA A 127 2.21 -16.08 -7.80
N ASP A 128 2.25 -16.97 -8.80
CA ASP A 128 1.23 -17.05 -9.85
C ASP A 128 -0.07 -17.71 -9.37
N PRO A 129 -1.13 -16.95 -9.05
CA PRO A 129 -2.34 -17.53 -8.48
C PRO A 129 -3.10 -18.45 -9.44
N SER A 130 -2.78 -18.39 -10.75
CA SER A 130 -3.39 -19.26 -11.76
C SER A 130 -2.76 -20.66 -11.82
N HIS A 131 -1.63 -20.88 -11.13
CA HIS A 131 -0.84 -22.11 -11.18
C HIS A 131 -0.44 -22.56 -12.60
N VAL A 132 -0.49 -21.65 -13.58
CA VAL A 132 -0.06 -21.93 -14.95
C VAL A 132 1.47 -21.92 -15.05
N THR A 133 2.13 -21.16 -14.18
CA THR A 133 3.59 -21.10 -14.03
C THR A 133 4.02 -21.52 -12.63
N SER A 134 5.29 -21.90 -12.46
CA SER A 134 5.93 -22.23 -11.18
C SER A 134 6.37 -21.00 -10.37
N CYS A 135 6.20 -19.79 -10.92
CA CYS A 135 6.66 -18.54 -10.33
C CYS A 135 6.15 -18.36 -8.89
N GLY A 136 7.09 -18.36 -7.93
CA GLY A 136 6.83 -18.11 -6.51
C GLY A 136 6.39 -19.32 -5.67
N TYR A 137 6.39 -20.55 -6.22
CA TYR A 137 5.90 -21.74 -5.49
C TYR A 137 6.99 -22.58 -4.81
N GLU A 138 8.15 -22.81 -5.44
CA GLU A 138 9.29 -23.54 -4.85
C GLU A 138 10.48 -23.62 -5.83
N GLY A 139 11.66 -24.02 -5.35
CA GLY A 139 12.84 -24.26 -6.19
C GLY A 139 13.49 -22.97 -6.72
N GLU A 140 14.00 -23.01 -7.96
CA GLU A 140 14.69 -21.88 -8.60
C GLU A 140 13.77 -20.67 -8.83
N ASP A 141 12.45 -20.90 -8.88
CA ASP A 141 11.44 -19.87 -9.15
C ASP A 141 10.87 -19.24 -7.86
N LEU A 142 11.37 -19.60 -6.67
CA LEU A 142 10.82 -19.07 -5.41
C LEU A 142 10.87 -17.54 -5.32
N LEU A 143 11.93 -16.94 -5.87
CA LEU A 143 12.09 -15.47 -5.87
C LEU A 143 11.36 -14.79 -7.03
N CYS A 144 10.74 -15.54 -7.94
CA CYS A 144 9.96 -14.98 -9.03
C CYS A 144 8.70 -14.30 -8.49
N ILE A 145 8.41 -13.09 -8.98
CA ILE A 145 7.18 -12.35 -8.72
C ILE A 145 6.32 -12.42 -9.97
N SER A 146 5.10 -12.96 -9.84
CA SER A 146 4.21 -13.17 -10.98
C SER A 146 3.48 -11.89 -11.39
N VAL A 147 3.49 -11.58 -12.69
CA VAL A 147 2.66 -10.51 -13.30
C VAL A 147 1.17 -10.83 -13.33
N ARG A 148 0.79 -12.07 -12.98
CA ARG A 148 -0.61 -12.49 -12.88
C ARG A 148 -1.18 -12.24 -11.49
N SER A 149 -0.33 -12.13 -10.47
CA SER A 149 -0.76 -11.72 -9.14
C SER A 149 -1.13 -10.23 -9.11
N TRP A 150 -2.34 -9.95 -8.64
CA TRP A 150 -2.78 -8.58 -8.38
C TRP A 150 -1.89 -7.89 -7.33
N TRP A 151 -1.51 -8.60 -6.27
CA TRP A 151 -0.63 -8.08 -5.22
C TRP A 151 0.75 -7.69 -5.76
N SER A 152 1.31 -8.52 -6.64
CA SER A 152 2.57 -8.26 -7.32
C SER A 152 2.53 -7.02 -8.20
N CYS A 153 1.45 -6.86 -8.98
CA CYS A 153 1.21 -5.70 -9.83
C CYS A 153 1.07 -4.42 -9.00
N MET A 154 0.29 -4.47 -7.92
CA MET A 154 0.09 -3.33 -7.01
C MET A 154 1.40 -2.91 -6.38
N ASN A 155 2.14 -3.87 -5.83
CA ASN A 155 3.40 -3.63 -5.17
C ASN A 155 4.48 -3.15 -6.15
N TYR A 156 4.42 -3.50 -7.44
CA TYR A 156 5.32 -2.93 -8.45
C TYR A 156 5.24 -1.40 -8.45
N TYR A 157 4.03 -0.83 -8.49
CA TYR A 157 3.89 0.63 -8.47
C TYR A 157 4.32 1.23 -7.14
N LEU A 158 4.07 0.53 -6.02
CA LEU A 158 4.57 0.93 -4.71
C LEU A 158 6.08 0.77 -4.54
N ALA A 159 6.79 0.11 -5.45
CA ALA A 159 8.25 -0.06 -5.42
C ALA A 159 8.94 0.87 -6.43
N VAL A 160 8.60 0.69 -7.70
CA VAL A 160 9.31 1.29 -8.83
C VAL A 160 9.03 2.77 -8.94
N ILE A 161 7.79 3.22 -8.72
CA ILE A 161 7.44 4.64 -8.88
C ILE A 161 8.09 5.53 -7.82
N PRO A 162 8.00 5.21 -6.51
CA PRO A 162 8.75 5.97 -5.49
C PRO A 162 10.25 5.96 -5.78
N PHE A 163 10.80 4.82 -6.18
CA PHE A 163 12.22 4.69 -6.45
C PHE A 163 12.68 5.57 -7.62
N LEU A 164 11.96 5.54 -8.75
CA LEU A 164 12.27 6.40 -9.88
C LEU A 164 12.04 7.89 -9.56
N GLY A 165 11.04 8.21 -8.74
CA GLY A 165 10.88 9.56 -8.18
C GLY A 165 12.07 10.00 -7.34
N ALA A 166 12.63 9.12 -6.51
CA ALA A 166 13.83 9.38 -5.72
C ALA A 166 15.09 9.54 -6.57
N VAL A 167 15.22 8.76 -7.65
CA VAL A 167 16.29 8.90 -8.65
C VAL A 167 16.26 10.30 -9.25
N GLU A 168 15.09 10.71 -9.72
CA GLU A 168 14.89 12.00 -10.35
C GLU A 168 15.05 13.17 -9.37
N ALA A 169 14.66 12.99 -8.10
CA ALA A 169 14.90 13.96 -7.03
C ALA A 169 16.38 14.06 -6.59
N GLY A 170 17.26 13.21 -7.12
CA GLY A 170 18.67 13.18 -6.75
C GLY A 170 18.94 12.66 -5.33
N LEU A 171 18.02 11.87 -4.75
CA LEU A 171 18.16 11.31 -3.39
C LEU A 171 19.46 10.51 -3.23
N PHE A 172 19.81 9.76 -4.28
CA PHE A 172 21.00 8.91 -4.35
C PHE A 172 22.29 9.67 -4.71
N GLY A 173 22.22 11.00 -4.86
CA GLY A 173 23.33 11.82 -5.32
C GLY A 173 23.65 11.61 -6.81
N GLN A 174 24.89 11.90 -7.19
CA GLN A 174 25.34 11.70 -8.57
C GLN A 174 25.48 10.20 -8.88
N LEU A 175 24.60 9.71 -9.75
CA LEU A 175 24.67 8.33 -10.23
C LEU A 175 25.84 8.14 -11.20
N GLN A 176 26.56 7.04 -11.04
CA GLN A 176 27.64 6.63 -11.96
C GLN A 176 27.08 6.02 -13.25
N TYR A 177 25.94 5.35 -13.15
CA TYR A 177 25.28 4.64 -14.24
C TYR A 177 23.81 4.99 -14.25
N GLU A 178 23.20 4.98 -15.44
CA GLU A 178 21.74 5.10 -15.56
C GLU A 178 21.06 3.85 -14.99
N ILE A 179 19.84 4.01 -14.49
CA ILE A 179 19.06 2.89 -13.96
C ILE A 179 18.06 2.41 -15.02
N GLU A 180 18.01 1.10 -15.20
CA GLU A 180 17.06 0.42 -16.09
C GLU A 180 16.30 -0.66 -15.31
N ILE A 181 14.98 -0.52 -15.24
CA ILE A 181 14.10 -1.55 -14.68
C ILE A 181 13.78 -2.56 -15.79
N LEU A 182 14.03 -3.85 -15.54
CA LEU A 182 13.73 -4.87 -16.53
C LEU A 182 12.22 -5.07 -16.69
N PRO A 183 11.70 -5.12 -17.93
CA PRO A 183 10.32 -5.47 -18.16
C PRO A 183 10.08 -6.97 -17.92
N PRO A 184 8.86 -7.35 -17.50
CA PRO A 184 8.50 -8.77 -17.41
C PRO A 184 8.43 -9.39 -18.81
N GLU A 185 8.34 -10.72 -18.90
CA GLU A 185 8.16 -11.39 -20.20
C GLU A 185 6.76 -11.16 -20.78
N GLU A 186 5.73 -11.38 -19.96
CA GLU A 186 4.35 -11.13 -20.31
C GLU A 186 3.93 -9.71 -19.88
N ARG A 187 2.94 -9.13 -20.54
CA ARG A 187 2.23 -7.93 -20.04
C ARG A 187 3.10 -6.68 -19.86
N ARG A 188 4.16 -6.60 -20.67
CA ARG A 188 5.11 -5.48 -20.73
C ARG A 188 4.47 -4.11 -20.86
N ALA A 189 3.37 -4.00 -21.61
CA ALA A 189 2.73 -2.73 -21.90
C ALA A 189 2.02 -2.12 -20.68
N ASP A 190 1.78 -2.90 -19.62
CA ASP A 190 0.99 -2.46 -18.46
C ASP A 190 1.83 -1.64 -17.47
N PHE A 191 3.15 -1.83 -17.45
CA PHE A 191 4.06 -1.13 -16.55
C PHE A 191 4.95 -0.12 -17.27
N CYS A 192 5.64 0.69 -16.48
CA CYS A 192 6.64 1.64 -16.95
C CYS A 192 7.99 1.34 -16.29
N TYR A 193 9.10 1.65 -16.98
CA TYR A 193 10.42 1.10 -16.64
C TYR A 193 11.55 2.11 -16.51
N SER A 194 11.29 3.37 -16.83
CA SER A 194 12.24 4.48 -16.71
C SER A 194 11.52 5.72 -16.23
N VAL A 195 12.29 6.71 -15.74
CA VAL A 195 11.74 8.01 -15.33
C VAL A 195 10.89 8.62 -16.44
N ALA A 196 11.41 8.68 -17.67
CA ALA A 196 10.70 9.26 -18.81
C ALA A 196 9.42 8.48 -19.19
N ASP A 197 9.48 7.15 -19.19
CA ASP A 197 8.32 6.30 -19.51
C ASP A 197 7.23 6.44 -18.43
N CYS A 198 7.62 6.38 -17.16
CA CYS A 198 6.68 6.55 -16.05
C CYS A 198 6.06 7.95 -16.02
N TRP A 199 6.82 9.01 -16.28
CA TRP A 199 6.24 10.36 -16.39
C TRP A 199 5.23 10.47 -17.52
N SER A 200 5.50 9.84 -18.67
CA SER A 200 4.58 9.90 -19.81
C SER A 200 3.23 9.24 -19.53
N ARG A 201 3.21 8.21 -18.67
CA ARG A 201 2.02 7.42 -18.36
C ARG A 201 1.28 7.91 -17.11
N ILE A 202 2.03 8.26 -16.06
CA ILE A 202 1.51 8.57 -14.73
C ILE A 202 2.16 9.84 -14.16
N PRO A 203 2.08 10.98 -14.88
CA PRO A 203 2.89 12.16 -14.60
C PRO A 203 2.70 12.71 -13.20
N LYS A 204 1.44 12.82 -12.77
CA LYS A 204 1.10 13.32 -11.43
C LYS A 204 1.74 12.47 -10.33
N LEU A 205 1.72 11.14 -10.48
CA LEU A 205 2.27 10.24 -9.47
C LEU A 205 3.80 10.34 -9.39
N MET A 206 4.47 10.51 -10.54
CA MET A 206 5.91 10.77 -10.59
C MET A 206 6.26 12.12 -9.94
N ASP A 207 5.50 13.18 -10.25
CA ASP A 207 5.69 14.52 -9.67
C ASP A 207 5.54 14.48 -8.14
N ASP A 208 4.53 13.78 -7.63
CA ASP A 208 4.26 13.67 -6.20
C ASP A 208 5.42 12.96 -5.45
N TRP A 209 5.94 11.87 -6.00
CA TRP A 209 7.09 11.17 -5.42
C TRP A 209 8.39 11.94 -5.55
N LYS A 210 8.62 12.59 -6.68
CA LYS A 210 9.77 13.48 -6.85
C LYS A 210 9.73 14.59 -5.80
N ALA A 211 8.60 15.27 -5.66
CA ALA A 211 8.40 16.32 -4.67
C ALA A 211 8.61 15.81 -3.23
N TYR A 212 8.15 14.60 -2.90
CA TYR A 212 8.40 13.98 -1.60
C TYR A 212 9.90 13.88 -1.27
N PHE A 213 10.75 13.53 -2.25
CA PHE A 213 12.18 13.37 -2.05
C PHE A 213 13.02 14.64 -2.25
N GLU A 214 12.53 15.64 -2.99
CA GLU A 214 13.21 16.93 -3.22
C GLU A 214 13.18 17.86 -1.98
N VAL A 215 12.22 17.69 -1.08
CA VAL A 215 12.06 18.59 0.07
C VAL A 215 13.25 18.48 1.04
N ASN A 216 14.16 19.44 0.93
CA ASN A 216 15.30 19.66 1.82
C ASN A 216 14.85 20.06 3.25
N ASN A 217 14.51 19.05 4.06
CA ASN A 217 14.86 18.90 5.49
C ASN A 217 14.70 20.07 6.51
N PHE A 218 13.55 20.74 6.62
CA PHE A 218 13.16 21.40 7.89
C PHE A 218 11.64 21.53 8.09
N PHE A 219 10.86 21.65 7.01
CA PHE A 219 9.42 21.90 7.11
C PHE A 219 8.60 20.65 7.50
N PHE A 220 9.10 19.44 7.20
CA PHE A 220 8.49 18.18 7.65
C PHE A 220 8.55 18.01 9.18
N PHE A 221 9.55 18.63 9.82
CA PHE A 221 9.84 18.53 11.25
C PHE A 221 8.84 19.29 12.13
N ILE A 222 8.25 20.38 11.65
CA ILE A 222 7.24 21.15 12.39
C ILE A 222 5.81 20.65 12.08
N VAL A 223 5.60 20.11 10.87
CA VAL A 223 4.28 19.73 10.38
C VAL A 223 3.83 18.35 10.86
N SER A 224 4.77 17.43 11.13
CA SER A 224 4.44 16.12 11.71
C SER A 224 4.10 16.15 13.21
N MET A 225 4.28 17.30 13.88
CA MET A 225 4.05 17.45 15.33
C MET A 225 3.04 18.53 15.73
N SER A 226 2.39 19.20 14.77
CA SER A 226 1.40 20.26 15.06
C SER A 226 0.07 20.01 14.33
N PRO A 227 -1.09 19.94 15.03
CA PRO A 227 -2.40 19.70 14.41
C PRO A 227 -2.93 20.83 13.52
N ALA A 228 -2.22 21.96 13.41
CA ALA A 228 -2.83 23.21 12.95
C ALA A 228 -2.37 23.71 11.57
N THR A 229 -1.30 23.18 10.96
CA THR A 229 -0.78 23.76 9.71
C THR A 229 -0.04 22.73 8.83
N SER A 230 -0.78 21.79 8.23
CA SER A 230 -0.22 20.83 7.26
C SER A 230 -0.87 21.01 5.89
N SER A 231 -0.37 21.94 5.08
CA SER A 231 -0.67 22.00 3.64
C SER A 231 0.21 21.08 2.80
N PHE A 232 1.19 20.39 3.41
CA PHE A 232 1.91 19.28 2.78
C PHE A 232 1.06 18.02 2.93
N LYS A 233 0.11 17.90 2.02
CA LYS A 233 -0.93 16.89 2.02
C LYS A 233 -0.31 15.49 1.91
N LEU A 234 -0.51 14.66 2.93
CA LEU A 234 -0.42 13.21 2.80
C LEU A 234 -1.50 12.65 1.84
N ASP A 235 -2.37 13.51 1.29
CA ASP A 235 -3.35 13.19 0.22
C ASP A 235 -2.73 12.53 -1.02
N HIS A 236 -1.41 12.63 -1.21
CA HIS A 236 -0.75 12.05 -2.38
C HIS A 236 -0.55 10.55 -2.28
N GLY A 237 -0.29 9.97 -1.09
CA GLY A 237 -0.25 8.52 -0.87
C GLY A 237 -1.59 7.82 -1.19
N ILE A 238 -2.68 8.52 -0.91
CA ILE A 238 -4.07 8.14 -1.17
C ILE A 238 -4.39 8.16 -2.68
N SER A 239 -3.75 9.03 -3.47
CA SER A 239 -3.92 9.03 -4.93
C SER A 239 -3.22 7.84 -5.61
N ILE A 240 -2.22 7.24 -4.96
CA ILE A 240 -1.38 6.18 -5.54
C ILE A 240 -2.15 4.87 -5.63
N ILE A 241 -2.76 4.43 -4.54
CA ILE A 241 -3.42 3.12 -4.46
C ILE A 241 -4.71 3.13 -5.25
N SER A 242 -5.52 4.17 -5.13
CA SER A 242 -6.73 4.35 -5.95
C SER A 242 -6.42 4.36 -7.46
N TYR A 243 -5.35 5.03 -7.90
CA TYR A 243 -4.95 5.07 -9.32
C TYR A 243 -4.32 3.75 -9.78
N THR A 244 -3.44 3.17 -8.96
CA THR A 244 -2.79 1.86 -9.20
C THR A 244 -3.84 0.76 -9.29
N PHE A 245 -4.84 0.75 -8.40
CA PHE A 245 -5.94 -0.20 -8.37
C PHE A 245 -6.67 -0.26 -9.71
N ILE A 246 -7.00 0.91 -10.29
CA ILE A 246 -7.68 0.99 -11.59
C ILE A 246 -6.86 0.29 -12.67
N LEU A 247 -5.56 0.58 -12.72
CA LEU A 247 -4.65 0.03 -13.74
C LEU A 247 -4.53 -1.49 -13.67
N ILE A 248 -4.56 -2.07 -12.47
CA ILE A 248 -4.25 -3.50 -12.25
C ILE A 248 -5.46 -4.36 -11.91
N SER A 249 -6.65 -3.77 -11.82
CA SER A 249 -7.90 -4.44 -11.41
C SER A 249 -8.19 -5.72 -12.23
N PHE A 250 -7.77 -5.76 -13.49
CA PHE A 250 -7.94 -6.94 -14.34
C PHE A 250 -7.21 -8.19 -13.77
N SER A 251 -6.18 -8.05 -12.92
CA SER A 251 -5.45 -9.18 -12.30
C SER A 251 -6.27 -9.86 -11.20
N LEU A 252 -7.30 -9.18 -10.66
CA LEU A 252 -8.17 -9.76 -9.63
C LEU A 252 -8.86 -11.04 -10.11
N LYS A 253 -9.12 -11.16 -11.42
CA LYS A 253 -9.76 -12.34 -12.03
C LYS A 253 -8.98 -13.65 -11.86
N TYR A 254 -7.69 -13.57 -11.52
CA TYR A 254 -6.86 -14.75 -11.28
C TYR A 254 -6.87 -15.21 -9.82
N LEU A 255 -7.48 -14.44 -8.91
CA LEU A 255 -7.63 -14.78 -7.50
C LEU A 255 -8.96 -15.50 -7.26
N SER A 256 -9.06 -16.22 -6.14
CA SER A 256 -10.34 -16.72 -5.62
C SER A 256 -11.26 -15.55 -5.27
N ASP A 257 -12.58 -15.75 -5.26
CA ASP A 257 -13.51 -14.68 -4.88
C ASP A 257 -13.21 -14.13 -3.46
N PRO A 258 -12.93 -14.95 -2.43
CA PRO A 258 -12.55 -14.47 -1.12
C PRO A 258 -11.31 -13.58 -1.13
N GLU A 259 -10.24 -13.97 -1.84
CA GLU A 259 -9.00 -13.20 -1.87
C GLU A 259 -9.12 -11.94 -2.74
N ALA A 260 -9.85 -12.01 -3.86
CA ALA A 260 -10.15 -10.84 -4.69
C ALA A 260 -10.91 -9.78 -3.89
N ASN A 261 -11.98 -10.18 -3.19
CA ASN A 261 -12.75 -9.30 -2.32
C ASN A 261 -11.89 -8.70 -1.19
N PHE A 262 -10.95 -9.47 -0.64
CA PHE A 262 -10.00 -8.94 0.33
C PHE A 262 -9.04 -7.93 -0.29
N GLY A 263 -8.53 -8.17 -1.50
CA GLY A 263 -7.71 -7.20 -2.23
C GLY A 263 -8.41 -5.87 -2.46
N GLU A 264 -9.70 -5.89 -2.84
CA GLU A 264 -10.52 -4.68 -2.98
C GLU A 264 -10.73 -3.98 -1.63
N ALA A 265 -11.07 -4.74 -0.59
CA ALA A 265 -11.28 -4.18 0.74
C ALA A 265 -9.99 -3.61 1.34
N TRP A 266 -8.85 -4.23 1.06
CA TRP A 266 -7.52 -3.75 1.43
C TRP A 266 -7.21 -2.43 0.72
N ALA A 267 -7.43 -2.34 -0.60
CA ALA A 267 -7.20 -1.11 -1.36
C ALA A 267 -7.99 0.07 -0.79
N ASP A 268 -9.27 -0.14 -0.47
CA ASP A 268 -10.09 0.87 0.21
C ASP A 268 -9.53 1.17 1.61
N ALA A 269 -9.19 0.15 2.40
CA ALA A 269 -8.72 0.33 3.78
C ALA A 269 -7.44 1.17 3.86
N VAL A 270 -6.52 1.04 2.90
CA VAL A 270 -5.30 1.84 2.91
C VAL A 270 -5.58 3.34 2.75
N ASP A 271 -6.59 3.73 1.97
CA ASP A 271 -6.98 5.14 1.86
C ASP A 271 -7.46 5.71 3.21
N PHE A 272 -8.18 4.91 4.00
CA PHE A 272 -8.59 5.29 5.36
C PHE A 272 -7.41 5.30 6.34
N ILE A 273 -6.51 4.31 6.27
CA ILE A 273 -5.30 4.26 7.11
C ILE A 273 -4.45 5.52 6.86
N ALA A 274 -4.23 5.86 5.59
CA ALA A 274 -3.48 7.06 5.23
C ALA A 274 -4.14 8.35 5.73
N ALA A 275 -5.48 8.45 5.68
CA ALA A 275 -6.22 9.61 6.20
C ALA A 275 -6.11 9.78 7.72
N THR A 276 -5.78 8.71 8.47
CA THR A 276 -5.52 8.80 9.92
C THR A 276 -4.09 9.23 10.26
N HIS A 277 -3.23 9.48 9.27
CA HIS A 277 -1.80 9.72 9.46
C HIS A 277 -1.12 8.58 10.25
N PHE A 278 -1.54 7.34 10.01
CA PHE A 278 -0.96 6.16 10.62
C PHE A 278 0.55 6.09 10.32
N SER A 279 1.37 5.92 11.36
CA SER A 279 2.82 5.81 11.19
C SER A 279 3.18 4.49 10.52
N THR A 280 3.95 4.56 9.45
CA THR A 280 4.44 3.41 8.70
C THR A 280 5.91 3.09 9.01
N ASP A 281 6.34 3.39 10.24
CA ASP A 281 7.65 3.00 10.76
C ASP A 281 7.76 1.47 10.97
N LEU A 282 8.97 1.00 11.30
CA LEU A 282 9.28 -0.43 11.39
C LEU A 282 8.42 -1.16 12.44
N LEU A 283 8.32 -0.60 13.65
CA LEU A 283 7.66 -1.26 14.77
C LEU A 283 6.14 -1.22 14.60
N THR A 284 5.61 -0.05 14.27
CA THR A 284 4.18 0.18 14.08
C THR A 284 3.64 -0.72 12.96
N THR A 285 4.36 -0.81 11.84
CA THR A 285 3.96 -1.66 10.72
C THR A 285 4.07 -3.15 11.06
N ASN A 286 5.12 -3.58 11.76
CA ASN A 286 5.27 -4.98 12.18
C ASN A 286 4.11 -5.45 13.06
N ASN A 287 3.71 -4.62 14.03
CA ASN A 287 2.58 -4.91 14.89
C ASN A 287 1.27 -4.97 14.09
N PHE A 288 1.06 -4.02 13.18
CA PHE A 288 -0.13 -3.98 12.35
C PHE A 288 -0.26 -5.21 11.43
N GLN A 289 0.81 -5.60 10.75
CA GLN A 289 0.75 -6.69 9.77
C GLN A 289 0.56 -8.08 10.39
N ALA A 290 0.84 -8.25 11.69
CA ALA A 290 0.55 -9.48 12.42
C ALA A 290 -0.96 -9.82 12.42
N PHE A 291 -1.82 -8.80 12.34
CA PHE A 291 -3.27 -8.95 12.28
C PHE A 291 -3.83 -9.12 10.86
N LEU A 292 -2.98 -9.11 9.83
CA LEU A 292 -3.40 -9.42 8.47
C LEU A 292 -3.50 -10.94 8.25
N PRO A 293 -4.20 -11.39 7.20
CA PRO A 293 -4.27 -12.80 6.86
C PRO A 293 -2.89 -13.37 6.55
N GLN A 294 -2.50 -14.44 7.24
CA GLN A 294 -1.17 -15.07 7.08
C GLN A 294 -1.11 -16.12 5.96
N ARG A 295 -2.19 -16.23 5.17
CA ARG A 295 -2.26 -16.94 3.89
C ARG A 295 -3.27 -16.24 2.99
N MET A 296 -3.29 -16.60 1.70
CA MET A 296 -4.39 -16.22 0.81
C MET A 296 -5.72 -16.80 1.32
N LEU A 297 -6.79 -16.03 1.15
CA LEU A 297 -8.14 -16.50 1.41
C LEU A 297 -8.59 -17.46 0.30
N VAL A 298 -9.32 -18.49 0.69
CA VAL A 298 -9.78 -19.55 -0.20
C VAL A 298 -11.27 -19.78 -0.05
N GLU A 299 -11.86 -20.51 -1.00
CA GLU A 299 -13.25 -20.94 -0.89
C GLU A 299 -13.46 -21.73 0.40
N GLY A 300 -14.49 -21.36 1.16
CA GLY A 300 -14.77 -21.90 2.49
C GLY A 300 -14.30 -21.03 3.66
N ASP A 301 -13.48 -19.99 3.41
CA ASP A 301 -13.17 -18.99 4.43
C ASP A 301 -14.39 -18.09 4.69
N VAL A 302 -15.04 -18.26 5.84
CA VAL A 302 -16.27 -17.54 6.20
C VAL A 302 -16.06 -16.68 7.44
N LEU A 303 -16.12 -15.36 7.25
CA LEU A 303 -16.15 -14.39 8.34
C LEU A 303 -17.45 -14.52 9.16
N PRO A 304 -17.41 -14.31 10.49
CA PRO A 304 -16.32 -13.75 11.27
C PRO A 304 -15.36 -14.79 11.87
N SER A 305 -15.35 -16.04 11.40
CA SER A 305 -14.62 -17.12 12.07
C SER A 305 -13.98 -18.08 11.06
N ILE A 306 -12.81 -17.70 10.58
CA ILE A 306 -11.86 -18.57 9.88
C ILE A 306 -11.04 -19.32 10.95
N SER A 307 -11.07 -20.65 10.91
CA SER A 307 -10.65 -21.50 12.04
C SER A 307 -9.15 -21.47 12.33
N ASP A 308 -8.32 -21.26 11.31
CA ASP A 308 -6.86 -21.17 11.43
C ASP A 308 -6.36 -19.73 11.61
N PHE A 309 -7.26 -18.75 11.73
CA PHE A 309 -6.93 -17.36 12.02
C PHE A 309 -7.16 -17.01 13.47
N SER A 310 -6.35 -16.10 14.01
CA SER A 310 -6.56 -15.55 15.34
C SER A 310 -7.88 -14.76 15.41
N PRO A 311 -8.45 -14.57 16.60
CA PRO A 311 -9.61 -13.68 16.78
C PRO A 311 -9.36 -12.26 16.25
N GLN A 312 -8.14 -11.75 16.40
CA GLN A 312 -7.73 -10.44 15.93
C GLN A 312 -7.70 -10.36 14.40
N GLN A 313 -7.14 -11.37 13.73
CA GLN A 313 -7.13 -11.46 12.27
C GLN A 313 -8.55 -11.50 11.68
N ASN A 314 -9.41 -12.32 12.28
CA ASN A 314 -10.83 -12.39 11.91
C ASN A 314 -11.56 -11.03 12.09
N ARG A 315 -11.27 -10.31 13.19
CA ARG A 315 -11.84 -8.97 13.43
C ARG A 315 -11.35 -7.96 12.39
N VAL A 316 -10.05 -7.92 12.09
CA VAL A 316 -9.49 -6.99 11.10
C VAL A 316 -10.11 -7.23 9.72
N LEU A 317 -10.20 -8.49 9.29
CA LEU A 317 -10.86 -8.85 8.03
C LEU A 317 -12.33 -8.43 7.98
N LEU A 318 -13.07 -8.65 9.07
CA LEU A 318 -14.47 -8.23 9.16
C LEU A 318 -14.60 -6.71 9.05
N SER A 319 -13.75 -5.96 9.74
CA SER A 319 -13.76 -4.50 9.72
C SER A 319 -13.42 -3.95 8.34
N MET A 320 -12.41 -4.49 7.66
CA MET A 320 -12.08 -4.09 6.28
C MET A 320 -13.23 -4.36 5.32
N ARG A 321 -13.88 -5.53 5.43
CA ARG A 321 -15.07 -5.85 4.62
C ARG A 321 -16.23 -4.89 4.90
N ALA A 322 -16.46 -4.54 6.15
CA ALA A 322 -17.52 -3.59 6.52
C ALA A 322 -17.23 -2.20 5.96
N LEU A 323 -15.98 -1.74 6.06
CA LEU A 323 -15.51 -0.47 5.52
C LEU A 323 -15.69 -0.41 4.00
N HIS A 324 -15.22 -1.42 3.28
CA HIS A 324 -15.37 -1.53 1.84
C HIS A 324 -16.85 -1.47 1.41
N LYS A 325 -17.71 -2.25 2.06
CA LYS A 325 -19.17 -2.23 1.78
C LYS A 325 -19.77 -0.85 2.04
N ALA A 326 -19.40 -0.18 3.14
CA ALA A 326 -19.86 1.16 3.43
C ALA A 326 -19.38 2.16 2.37
N ASN A 327 -18.13 2.02 1.91
CA ASN A 327 -17.58 2.86 0.86
C ASN A 327 -18.32 2.68 -0.47
N GLN A 328 -18.63 1.44 -0.86
CA GLN A 328 -19.43 1.14 -2.05
C GLN A 328 -20.85 1.71 -1.96
N LEU A 329 -21.53 1.52 -0.82
CA LEU A 329 -22.90 2.03 -0.60
C LEU A 329 -22.99 3.56 -0.64
N THR A 330 -21.90 4.26 -0.33
CA THR A 330 -21.83 5.72 -0.38
C THR A 330 -21.30 6.25 -1.72
N GLY A 331 -21.12 5.39 -2.73
CA GLY A 331 -20.53 5.79 -4.01
C GLY A 331 -19.11 6.34 -3.87
N ARG A 332 -18.32 5.77 -2.94
CA ARG A 332 -16.99 6.22 -2.51
C ARG A 332 -16.94 7.58 -1.79
N SER A 333 -18.10 8.18 -1.50
CA SER A 333 -18.17 9.46 -0.78
C SER A 333 -17.57 9.37 0.63
N LEU A 334 -17.56 8.20 1.26
CA LEU A 334 -16.94 8.01 2.57
C LEU A 334 -15.42 8.27 2.52
N THR A 335 -14.71 7.68 1.56
CA THR A 335 -13.28 7.98 1.33
C THR A 335 -13.10 9.48 1.04
N TYR A 336 -13.87 10.07 0.12
CA TYR A 336 -13.77 11.50 -0.20
C TYR A 336 -14.00 12.42 1.01
N ASN A 337 -15.00 12.13 1.85
CA ASN A 337 -15.34 12.96 3.00
C ASN A 337 -14.37 12.80 4.16
N VAL A 338 -13.83 11.60 4.39
CA VAL A 338 -12.77 11.39 5.40
C VAL A 338 -11.53 12.17 4.99
N LEU A 339 -11.13 12.08 3.72
CA LEU A 339 -10.01 12.86 3.17
C LEU A 339 -10.22 14.37 3.29
N PHE A 340 -11.44 14.84 3.02
CA PHE A 340 -11.77 16.26 3.10
C PHE A 340 -11.85 16.77 4.54
N SER A 341 -12.37 15.96 5.47
CA SER A 341 -12.60 16.36 6.87
C SER A 341 -11.31 16.47 7.67
N PHE A 342 -10.30 15.65 7.37
CA PHE A 342 -8.95 15.78 7.95
C PHE A 342 -8.06 16.80 7.22
N SER A 343 -8.54 17.38 6.10
CA SER A 343 -7.86 18.46 5.36
C SER A 343 -8.25 19.88 5.80
N ILE A 344 -9.26 20.04 6.65
CA ILE A 344 -9.71 21.37 7.13
C ILE A 344 -9.00 21.69 8.45
N PRO A 345 -8.19 22.77 8.54
CA PRO A 345 -7.68 23.20 9.83
C PRO A 345 -8.85 23.62 10.71
N PHE A 346 -8.96 23.04 11.90
CA PHE A 346 -9.80 23.60 12.95
C PHE A 346 -9.23 24.97 13.33
N SER A 347 -9.80 26.03 12.77
CA SER A 347 -9.60 27.38 13.29
C SER A 347 -10.26 27.47 14.66
N ILE A 348 -9.45 27.60 15.72
CA ILE A 348 -9.85 28.19 17.00
C ILE A 348 -9.01 29.44 17.19
#